data_AF-A0A544Y741-F1
#
_entry.id   AF-A0A544Y741-F1
#
_cell.length_a   1.000
_cell.length_b   1.000
_cell.length_c   1.000
_cell.angle_alpha   90.00
_cell.angle_beta   90.00
_cell.angle_gamma   90.00
#
_symmetry.space_group_name_H-M   'P 1'
#
loop_
_entity.id
_entity.type
_entity.pdbx_description
1 polymer ?
#
loop_
_entity_poly.entity_id
_entity_poly.type
_entity_poly.pdbx_seq_one_letter_code
_entity_poly.pdbx_strand_id
1 'polypeptide(L)'
;MSPDALRRWLIERVAAYLGLPPADIDPTVKLRTYGLDSVHALGLCVDVEETVGVLVEPTMPWDHPTIDDMTAHLADLLPEDRTVQAPPDPE
;
A
#
# COMPACT_ATOMS: atom_id res chain seq x y z
N MET A 1 6.82 -7.61 -7.72
CA MET A 1 5.41 -8.07 -7.74
C MET A 1 4.65 -7.24 -8.77
N SER A 2 3.68 -7.80 -9.51
CA SER A 2 2.87 -7.02 -10.48
C SER A 2 1.81 -6.16 -9.77
N PRO A 3 1.34 -5.03 -10.35
CA PRO A 3 0.32 -4.17 -9.74
C PRO A 3 -0.97 -4.90 -9.38
N ASP A 4 -1.48 -5.77 -10.26
CA ASP A 4 -2.67 -6.60 -9.97
C ASP A 4 -2.45 -7.57 -8.81
N ALA A 5 -1.25 -8.13 -8.70
CA ALA A 5 -0.90 -9.04 -7.61
C ALA A 5 -0.79 -8.28 -6.28
N LEU A 6 -0.18 -7.09 -6.31
CA LEU A 6 -0.10 -6.19 -5.16
C LEU A 6 -1.48 -5.77 -4.67
N ARG A 7 -2.37 -5.35 -5.58
CA ARG A 7 -3.74 -4.96 -5.25
C ARG A 7 -4.50 -6.09 -4.57
N ARG A 8 -4.41 -7.32 -5.10
CA ARG A 8 -5.04 -8.50 -4.48
C ARG A 8 -4.46 -8.78 -3.10
N TRP A 9 -3.15 -8.73 -2.95
CA TRP A 9 -2.48 -8.95 -1.67
C TRP A 9 -2.88 -7.90 -0.63
N LEU A 10 -2.96 -6.62 -1.01
CA LEU A 10 -3.42 -5.54 -0.12
C LEU A 10 -4.87 -5.78 0.32
N ILE A 11 -5.75 -6.20 -0.59
CA ILE A 11 -7.14 -6.57 -0.28
C ILE A 11 -7.16 -7.69 0.76
N GLU A 12 -6.43 -8.78 0.53
CA GLU A 12 -6.38 -9.91 1.45
C GLU A 12 -5.81 -9.51 2.82
N ARG A 13 -4.78 -8.67 2.83
CA ARG A 13 -4.12 -8.23 4.06
C ARG A 13 -5.02 -7.32 4.90
N VAL A 14 -5.65 -6.34 4.26
CA VAL A 14 -6.62 -5.44 4.91
C VAL A 14 -7.83 -6.22 5.40
N ALA A 15 -8.36 -7.14 4.59
CA ALA A 15 -9.46 -8.01 4.97
C ALA A 15 -9.13 -8.82 6.24
N ALA A 16 -7.93 -9.40 6.31
CA ALA A 16 -7.45 -10.12 7.49
C ALA A 16 -7.35 -9.23 8.73
N TYR A 17 -6.86 -7.98 8.60
CA TYR A 17 -6.80 -7.04 9.72
C TYR A 17 -8.17 -6.64 10.25
N LEU A 18 -9.15 -6.47 9.36
CA LEU A 18 -10.50 -6.04 9.71
C LEU A 18 -11.43 -7.20 10.05
N GLY A 19 -10.99 -8.45 9.85
CA GLY A 19 -11.84 -9.63 10.02
C GLY A 19 -12.99 -9.69 9.01
N LEU A 20 -12.82 -9.06 7.85
CA LEU A 20 -13.80 -9.03 6.76
C LEU A 20 -13.40 -10.01 5.65
N PRO A 21 -14.34 -10.49 4.84
CA PRO A 21 -13.98 -11.26 3.65
C PRO A 21 -13.37 -10.32 2.58
N PRO A 22 -12.35 -10.77 1.82
CA PRO A 22 -11.70 -9.94 0.81
C PRO A 22 -12.65 -9.50 -0.31
N ALA A 23 -13.77 -10.21 -0.51
CA ALA A 23 -14.80 -9.84 -1.47
C ALA A 23 -15.63 -8.61 -1.05
N ASP A 24 -15.68 -8.27 0.25
CA ASP A 24 -16.38 -7.08 0.77
C ASP A 24 -15.47 -5.84 0.81
N ILE A 25 -14.17 -6.00 0.54
CA ILE A 25 -13.22 -4.89 0.49
C ILE A 25 -13.23 -4.28 -0.91
N ASP A 26 -13.95 -3.17 -1.07
CA ASP A 26 -13.84 -2.35 -2.27
C ASP A 26 -12.54 -1.53 -2.23
N PRO A 27 -11.66 -1.69 -3.24
CA PRO A 27 -10.34 -1.05 -3.28
C PRO A 27 -10.38 0.46 -3.57
N THR A 28 -11.53 0.99 -3.99
CA THR A 28 -11.76 2.43 -4.20
C THR A 28 -12.30 3.13 -2.96
N VAL A 29 -12.71 2.36 -1.95
CA VAL A 29 -13.25 2.87 -0.69
C VAL A 29 -12.13 3.07 0.32
N LYS A 30 -12.28 4.11 1.16
CA LYS A 30 -11.30 4.45 2.17
C LYS A 30 -11.24 3.37 3.25
N LEU A 31 -10.02 2.95 3.62
CA LEU A 31 -9.82 1.91 4.64
C LEU A 31 -10.41 2.28 6.01
N ARG A 32 -10.39 3.57 6.36
CA ARG A 32 -11.04 4.07 7.59
C ARG A 32 -12.55 3.82 7.62
N THR A 33 -13.21 3.77 6.47
CA THR A 33 -14.66 3.48 6.38
C THR A 33 -14.96 2.05 6.84
N TYR A 34 -14.02 1.13 6.66
CA TYR A 34 -14.12 -0.25 7.14
C TYR A 34 -13.64 -0.43 8.59
N GLY A 35 -13.15 0.63 9.24
CA GLY A 35 -12.63 0.55 10.62
C GLY A 35 -11.13 0.32 10.71
N LEU A 36 -10.34 0.69 9.69
CA LEU A 36 -8.88 0.66 9.82
C LEU A 36 -8.38 1.68 10.86
N ASP A 37 -7.72 1.18 11.90
CA ASP A 37 -7.09 1.94 12.97
C ASP A 37 -5.56 2.07 12.79
N SER A 38 -4.93 2.93 13.59
CA SER A 38 -3.49 3.19 13.54
C SER A 38 -2.61 1.95 13.74
N VAL A 39 -3.05 0.97 14.55
CA VAL A 39 -2.30 -0.27 14.79
C VAL A 39 -2.30 -1.14 13.53
N HIS A 40 -3.46 -1.28 12.88
CA HIS A 40 -3.60 -2.00 11.61
C HIS A 40 -2.83 -1.30 10.50
N ALA A 41 -2.85 0.05 10.47
CA ALA A 41 -2.09 0.84 9.52
C ALA A 41 -0.57 0.60 9.65
N LEU A 42 -0.04 0.61 10.88
CA LEU A 42 1.38 0.33 11.12
C LEU A 42 1.74 -1.11 10.74
N GLY A 43 0.92 -2.09 11.09
CA GLY A 43 1.11 -3.49 10.70
C GLY A 43 1.11 -3.68 9.18
N LEU A 44 0.21 -2.99 8.48
CA LEU A 44 0.15 -3.00 7.02
C LEU A 44 1.44 -2.44 6.41
N CYS A 45 1.97 -1.34 6.94
CA CYS A 45 3.25 -0.80 6.49
C CYS A 45 4.38 -1.84 6.63
N VAL A 46 4.54 -2.44 7.82
CA VAL A 46 5.57 -3.46 8.05
C VAL A 46 5.41 -4.66 7.10
N ASP A 47 4.19 -5.15 6.90
CA ASP A 47 3.93 -6.25 5.97
C ASP A 47 4.27 -5.91 4.52
N VAL A 48 4.00 -4.66 4.12
CA VAL A 48 4.38 -4.15 2.80
C VAL A 48 5.90 -4.13 2.66
N GLU A 49 6.62 -3.62 3.66
CA GLU A 49 8.08 -3.59 3.65
C GLU A 49 8.67 -5.00 3.52
N GLU A 50 8.16 -5.95 4.30
CA GLU A 50 8.63 -7.35 4.30
C GLU A 50 8.26 -8.11 3.02
N THR A 51 7.07 -7.87 2.46
CA THR A 51 6.56 -8.61 1.30
C THR A 51 7.01 -8.01 -0.03
N VAL A 52 6.96 -6.69 -0.14
CA VAL A 52 7.25 -5.94 -1.37
C VAL A 52 8.74 -5.58 -1.43
N GLY A 53 9.40 -5.43 -0.28
CA GLY A 53 10.82 -5.07 -0.20
C GLY A 53 11.08 -3.58 -0.41
N VAL A 54 10.09 -2.72 -0.16
CA VAL A 54 10.21 -1.26 -0.27
C VAL A 54 10.03 -0.60 1.08
N LEU A 55 10.70 0.51 1.35
CA LEU A 55 10.48 1.31 2.56
C LEU A 55 9.25 2.19 2.39
N VAL A 56 8.33 2.15 3.36
CA VAL A 56 7.11 2.98 3.33
C VAL A 56 6.96 3.76 4.62
N GLU A 57 6.39 4.96 4.52
CA GLU A 57 6.12 5.76 5.71
C GLU A 57 4.90 5.22 6.47
N PRO A 58 4.88 5.30 7.81
CA PRO A 58 3.72 4.86 8.62
C PRO A 58 2.47 5.72 8.39
N THR A 59 2.63 6.86 7.70
CA THR A 59 1.55 7.75 7.26
C THR A 59 0.96 7.34 5.92
N MET A 60 1.55 6.36 5.20
CA MET A 60 1.10 5.90 3.88
C MET A 60 -0.41 5.56 3.86
N PRO A 61 -0.99 4.86 4.86
CA PRO A 61 -2.43 4.60 4.87
C PRO A 61 -3.32 5.84 5.06
N TRP A 62 -2.73 6.96 5.48
CA TRP A 62 -3.41 8.25 5.61
C TRP A 62 -3.27 9.13 4.38
N ASP A 63 -2.10 9.11 3.75
CA ASP A 63 -1.86 9.82 2.48
C ASP A 63 -2.59 9.12 1.32
N HIS A 64 -2.54 7.79 1.33
CA HIS A 64 -3.13 6.89 0.36
C HIS A 64 -4.23 6.03 1.01
N PRO A 65 -5.43 6.59 1.26
CA PRO A 65 -6.44 5.94 2.09
C PRO A 65 -7.19 4.80 1.38
N THR A 66 -6.90 4.49 0.13
CA THR A 66 -7.57 3.45 -0.67
C THR A 66 -6.55 2.46 -1.21
N ILE A 67 -6.97 1.22 -1.43
CA ILE A 67 -6.05 0.18 -1.92
C ILE A 67 -5.53 0.52 -3.32
N ASP A 68 -6.35 1.13 -4.17
CA ASP A 68 -5.94 1.53 -5.51
C ASP A 68 -4.79 2.54 -5.47
N ASP A 69 -4.92 3.54 -4.60
CA ASP A 69 -3.92 4.59 -4.41
C ASP A 69 -2.63 4.05 -3.78
N MET A 70 -2.75 3.16 -2.78
CA MET A 70 -1.60 2.44 -2.22
C MET A 70 -0.89 1.59 -3.28
N THR A 71 -1.67 0.89 -4.12
CA THR A 71 -1.11 0.05 -5.18
C THR A 71 -0.34 0.90 -6.17
N ALA A 72 -0.87 2.05 -6.57
CA ALA A 72 -0.21 2.99 -7.48
C ALA A 72 1.08 3.55 -6.86
N HIS A 73 1.03 4.00 -5.61
CA HIS A 73 2.20 4.52 -4.89
C HIS A 73 3.31 3.47 -4.78
N LEU A 74 2.98 2.27 -4.34
CA LEU A 74 3.93 1.16 -4.20
C LEU A 74 4.46 0.65 -5.55
N ALA A 75 3.65 0.73 -6.61
CA ALA A 75 4.10 0.39 -7.96
C ALA A 75 5.14 1.37 -8.50
N ASP A 76 5.08 2.65 -8.09
CA ASP A 76 6.09 3.66 -8.42
C ASP A 76 7.38 3.48 -7.60
N LEU A 77 7.27 3.05 -6.33
CA LEU A 77 8.40 2.75 -5.46
C LEU A 77 9.13 1.46 -5.83
N LEU A 78 8.43 0.49 -6.41
CA LEU A 78 9.07 -0.67 -6.96
C LEU A 78 10.04 -0.17 -8.04
N PRO A 79 11.33 -0.52 -7.96
CA PRO A 79 12.23 -0.27 -9.07
C PRO A 79 11.72 -1.11 -10.24
N GLU A 80 10.93 -0.49 -11.12
CA GLU A 80 11.12 -0.72 -12.53
C GLU A 80 12.62 -0.54 -12.77
N ASP A 81 13.22 -1.31 -13.65
CA ASP A 81 14.59 -1.13 -14.12
C ASP A 81 14.74 0.25 -14.83
N ARG A 82 14.48 1.34 -14.11
CA ARG A 82 14.59 2.71 -14.53
C ARG A 82 15.99 3.12 -14.11
N THR A 83 16.91 2.76 -14.99
CA THR A 83 18.13 3.53 -15.17
C THR A 83 17.77 5.03 -15.11
N VAL A 84 18.29 5.69 -14.08
CA VAL A 84 18.37 7.16 -13.89
C VAL A 84 17.05 7.87 -13.59
N GLN A 85 16.84 8.16 -12.30
CA GLN A 85 16.50 9.51 -11.87
C GLN A 85 17.44 9.92 -10.73
N ALA A 86 18.53 10.59 -11.10
CA ALA A 86 19.26 11.45 -10.19
C ALA A 86 18.43 12.72 -9.95
N PRO A 87 18.42 13.28 -8.72
CA PRO A 87 17.70 14.52 -8.44
C PRO A 87 18.28 15.68 -9.27
N PRO A 88 17.46 16.67 -9.70
CA PRO A 88 18.02 17.94 -10.09
C PRO A 88 18.57 18.61 -8.83
N ASP A 89 19.90 18.75 -8.75
CA ASP A 89 20.54 19.69 -7.83
C ASP A 89 19.95 21.09 -8.05
N PRO A 90 19.39 21.75 -7.03
CA PRO A 90 19.26 23.19 -7.04
C PRO A 90 20.62 23.81 -6.64
N GLU A 91 21.07 24.75 -7.48
CA GLU A 91 22.29 25.58 -7.45
C GLU A 91 22.82 26.01 -6.06
#